data_AF-A0AAN8ZF14-F1
#
_entry.id   AF-A0AAN8ZF14-F1
#
_cell.length_a   1.000
_cell.length_b   1.000
_cell.length_c   1.000
_cell.angle_alpha   90.00
_cell.angle_beta   90.00
_cell.angle_gamma   90.00
#
_symmetry.space_group_name_H-M   'P 1'
#
loop_
_entity.id
_entity.type
_entity.pdbx_description
1 polymer ?
#
loop_
_entity_poly.entity_id
_entity_poly.type
_entity_poly.pdbx_seq_one_letter_code
_entity_poly.pdbx_strand_id
1 'polypeptide(L)'
;MGYSKEQLLELQIPFVTYEHPAVTTVDAQAKYVGHLGGALSKNLFLKDKKNRLYLISALADTKVDLKVLSTRLGLGKGGLRMSPEEALQEILQVPLGCVTPFAVINESACHVSLLLDQGFRAQDCCFFHPLSNDMTISLKSQDLDKFLRSIGKESPYVDLEANPPVGKDQPPDLASFVPSGSTVLPDPSETASSNLQSSTNHTFVDNKSPLVAAKVAKTSSNSQKVDIKPSKAVNPSISSFSSGQPLDEIVEKAATLVLSEITKDTINQHGEQLGLVVSDSIRKYLGSELKHLAVIYKNTAYTEGFHAGIHYQPKRS
;
A
#
# COMPACT_ATOMS: atom_id res chain seq x y z
N MET A 1 -12.43 -13.90 -10.28
CA MET A 1 -11.14 -14.31 -10.89
C MET A 1 -10.76 -13.17 -11.83
N GLY A 2 -9.56 -12.62 -11.69
CA GLY A 2 -9.10 -11.51 -12.53
C GLY A 2 -8.56 -11.97 -13.87
N TYR A 3 -8.51 -11.02 -14.80
CA TYR A 3 -7.89 -11.23 -16.11
C TYR A 3 -6.37 -11.39 -15.94
N SER A 4 -5.82 -12.38 -16.62
CA SER A 4 -4.37 -12.55 -16.79
C SER A 4 -3.86 -11.72 -17.96
N LYS A 5 -2.53 -11.62 -18.10
CA LYS A 5 -1.92 -10.98 -19.26
C LYS A 5 -2.35 -11.68 -20.56
N GLU A 6 -2.40 -13.01 -20.60
CA GLU A 6 -2.79 -13.80 -21.78
C GLU A 6 -4.22 -13.45 -22.22
N GLN A 7 -5.15 -13.38 -21.28
CA GLN A 7 -6.54 -13.02 -21.56
C GLN A 7 -6.68 -11.58 -22.09
N LEU A 8 -5.80 -10.66 -21.66
CA LEU A 8 -5.76 -9.30 -22.21
C LEU A 8 -5.26 -9.28 -23.66
N LEU A 9 -4.26 -10.10 -23.99
CA LEU A 9 -3.70 -10.18 -25.35
C LEU A 9 -4.71 -10.74 -26.36
N GLU A 10 -5.67 -11.55 -25.91
CA GLU A 10 -6.73 -12.12 -26.75
C GLU A 10 -7.76 -11.07 -27.24
N LEU A 11 -7.80 -9.87 -26.65
CA LEU A 11 -8.76 -8.81 -26.98
C LEU A 11 -8.51 -8.13 -28.34
N GLN A 12 -7.56 -8.62 -29.14
CA GLN A 12 -7.23 -8.16 -30.51
C GLN A 12 -6.96 -6.65 -30.64
N ILE A 13 -6.41 -6.03 -29.59
CA ILE A 13 -5.97 -4.63 -29.65
C ILE A 13 -4.60 -4.58 -30.34
N PRO A 14 -4.37 -3.66 -31.30
CA PRO A 14 -3.04 -3.50 -31.88
C PRO A 14 -2.03 -3.01 -30.83
N PHE A 15 -0.98 -3.79 -30.58
CA PHE A 15 0.15 -3.41 -29.74
C PHE A 15 1.43 -4.15 -30.18
N VAL A 16 2.58 -3.67 -29.72
CA VAL A 16 3.87 -4.35 -29.83
C VAL A 16 4.34 -4.77 -28.44
N THR A 17 4.83 -5.99 -28.32
CA THR A 17 5.23 -6.58 -27.03
C THR A 17 6.75 -6.60 -26.86
N TYR A 18 7.20 -6.31 -25.64
CA TYR A 18 8.59 -6.37 -25.22
C TYR A 18 8.68 -7.13 -23.91
N GLU A 19 9.25 -8.33 -23.94
CA GLU A 19 9.49 -9.15 -22.74
C GLU A 19 10.75 -8.69 -22.02
N HIS A 20 10.73 -8.74 -20.69
CA HIS A 20 11.86 -8.43 -19.83
C HIS A 20 11.68 -9.07 -18.44
N PRO A 21 12.73 -9.18 -17.62
CA PRO A 21 12.57 -9.56 -16.21
C PRO A 21 11.54 -8.66 -15.51
N ALA A 22 10.91 -9.18 -14.46
CA ALA A 22 9.94 -8.42 -13.67
C ALA A 22 10.57 -7.12 -13.12
N VAL A 23 9.95 -5.97 -13.43
CA VAL A 23 10.38 -4.64 -12.97
C VAL A 23 9.23 -3.91 -12.32
N THR A 24 9.47 -3.28 -11.16
CA THR A 24 8.41 -2.60 -10.39
C THR A 24 8.48 -1.08 -10.46
N THR A 25 9.51 -0.53 -11.11
CA THR A 25 9.72 0.91 -11.24
C THR A 25 9.83 1.33 -12.70
N VAL A 26 9.41 2.56 -12.98
CA VAL A 26 9.50 3.17 -14.30
C VAL A 26 10.95 3.23 -14.78
N ASP A 27 11.90 3.60 -13.90
CA ASP A 27 13.33 3.64 -14.22
C ASP A 27 13.90 2.26 -14.59
N ALA A 28 13.41 1.20 -13.95
CA ALA A 28 13.81 -0.16 -14.29
C ALA A 28 13.23 -0.59 -15.64
N GLN A 29 11.98 -0.24 -15.94
CA GLN A 29 11.35 -0.44 -17.26
C GLN A 29 12.08 0.33 -18.37
N ALA A 30 12.49 1.57 -18.09
CA ALA A 30 13.18 2.44 -19.05
C ALA A 30 14.46 1.82 -19.62
N LYS A 31 15.14 0.95 -18.86
CA LYS A 31 16.34 0.23 -19.32
C LYS A 31 16.05 -0.72 -20.50
N TYR A 32 14.82 -1.20 -20.60
CA TYR A 32 14.41 -2.17 -21.63
C TYR A 32 13.74 -1.50 -22.83
N VAL A 33 12.91 -0.48 -22.61
CA VAL A 33 12.11 0.12 -23.70
C VAL A 33 12.37 1.61 -23.91
N GLY A 34 13.11 2.29 -23.04
CA GLY A 34 13.31 3.75 -23.10
C GLY A 34 14.06 4.22 -24.36
N HIS A 35 14.85 3.35 -24.97
CA HIS A 35 15.56 3.64 -26.22
C HIS A 35 14.68 3.57 -27.48
N LEU A 36 13.43 3.09 -27.34
CA LEU A 36 12.52 2.86 -28.47
C LEU A 36 11.65 4.08 -28.82
N GLY A 37 11.85 5.22 -28.14
CA GLY A 37 11.24 6.50 -28.50
C GLY A 37 9.75 6.68 -28.14
N GLY A 38 9.16 5.73 -27.41
CA GLY A 38 7.80 5.86 -26.86
C GLY A 38 7.79 6.43 -25.44
N ALA A 39 6.62 6.85 -24.96
CA ALA A 39 6.49 7.42 -23.63
C ALA A 39 6.23 6.36 -22.56
N LEU A 40 7.01 6.38 -21.48
CA LEU A 40 6.76 5.55 -20.30
C LEU A 40 5.55 6.07 -19.53
N SER A 41 4.75 5.14 -18.99
CA SER A 41 3.62 5.48 -18.12
C SER A 41 3.90 5.11 -16.67
N LYS A 42 3.26 5.84 -15.75
CA LYS A 42 3.18 5.53 -14.33
C LYS A 42 1.72 5.52 -13.89
N ASN A 43 1.41 4.73 -12.87
CA ASN A 43 0.04 4.52 -12.42
C ASN A 43 -0.10 4.72 -10.91
N LEU A 44 -1.00 5.61 -10.49
CA LEU A 44 -1.31 5.90 -9.10
C LEU A 44 -2.67 5.31 -8.74
N PHE A 45 -2.71 4.38 -7.79
CA PHE A 45 -3.96 3.89 -7.25
C PHE A 45 -4.29 4.63 -5.94
N LEU A 46 -5.38 5.39 -5.95
CA LEU A 46 -5.73 6.35 -4.91
C LEU A 46 -7.11 6.06 -4.33
N LYS A 47 -7.32 6.53 -3.10
CA LYS A 47 -8.63 6.55 -2.44
C LYS A 47 -8.91 7.89 -1.79
N ASP A 48 -10.19 8.24 -1.70
CA ASP A 48 -10.62 9.41 -0.96
C ASP A 48 -11.05 9.09 0.50
N LYS A 49 -11.49 10.10 1.24
CA LYS A 49 -11.98 9.95 2.62
C LYS A 49 -13.24 9.08 2.74
N LYS A 50 -13.99 8.91 1.65
CA LYS A 50 -15.19 8.06 1.55
C LYS A 50 -14.89 6.69 0.96
N ASN A 51 -13.62 6.29 0.87
CA ASN A 51 -13.15 5.03 0.27
C ASN A 51 -13.58 4.82 -1.19
N ARG A 52 -13.83 5.92 -1.92
CA ARG A 52 -13.98 5.88 -3.39
C ARG A 52 -12.60 5.76 -4.01
N LEU A 53 -12.50 4.94 -5.05
CA LEU A 53 -11.23 4.53 -5.64
C LEU A 53 -10.99 5.20 -6.99
N TYR A 54 -9.74 5.57 -7.22
CA TYR A 54 -9.28 6.24 -8.42
C TYR A 54 -8.01 5.56 -8.93
N LEU A 55 -7.88 5.44 -10.24
CA LEU A 55 -6.67 5.04 -10.91
C LEU A 55 -6.23 6.17 -11.82
N ILE A 56 -5.04 6.73 -11.59
CA ILE A 56 -4.47 7.78 -12.41
C ILE A 56 -3.37 7.15 -13.27
N SER A 57 -3.51 7.17 -14.58
CA SER A 57 -2.45 6.76 -15.50
C SER A 57 -1.85 7.99 -16.16
N ALA A 58 -0.55 8.20 -15.99
CA ALA A 58 0.13 9.41 -16.45
C ALA A 58 1.46 9.10 -17.13
N LEU A 59 2.00 10.06 -17.88
CA LEU A 59 3.39 9.96 -18.33
C LEU A 59 4.33 9.89 -17.12
N ALA A 60 5.46 9.21 -17.29
CA ALA A 60 6.50 9.10 -16.26
C ALA A 60 6.88 10.46 -15.66
N ASP A 61 7.05 11.48 -16.51
CA ASP A 61 7.53 12.81 -16.12
C ASP A 61 6.42 13.77 -15.66
N THR A 62 5.13 13.44 -15.89
CA THR A 62 4.01 14.31 -15.50
C THR A 62 3.93 14.47 -13.99
N LYS A 63 3.92 15.71 -13.49
CA LYS A 63 3.83 15.99 -12.06
C LYS A 63 2.37 16.02 -11.61
N VAL A 64 1.97 15.00 -10.86
CA VAL A 64 0.61 14.90 -10.31
C VAL A 64 0.59 15.46 -8.88
N ASP A 65 0.12 16.69 -8.72
CA ASP A 65 -0.11 17.27 -7.38
C ASP A 65 -1.46 16.75 -6.82
N LEU A 66 -1.38 15.83 -5.85
CA LEU A 66 -2.55 15.23 -5.22
C LEU A 66 -3.46 16.26 -4.51
N LYS A 67 -2.92 17.38 -4.01
CA LYS A 67 -3.73 18.43 -3.36
C LYS A 67 -4.54 19.19 -4.41
N VAL A 68 -3.94 19.51 -5.55
CA VAL A 68 -4.61 20.16 -6.68
C VAL A 68 -5.66 19.23 -7.26
N LEU A 69 -5.27 17.99 -7.60
CA LEU A 69 -6.19 16.98 -8.15
C LEU A 69 -7.39 16.74 -7.22
N SER A 70 -7.15 16.61 -5.90
CA SER A 70 -8.21 16.46 -4.91
C SER A 70 -9.17 17.65 -4.88
N THR A 71 -8.66 18.87 -5.08
CA THR A 71 -9.49 20.09 -5.13
C THR A 71 -10.32 20.13 -6.41
N ARG A 72 -9.73 19.79 -7.57
CA ARG A 72 -10.40 19.69 -8.87
C ARG A 72 -11.48 18.63 -8.93
N LEU A 73 -11.32 17.55 -8.17
CA LEU A 73 -12.36 16.52 -7.96
C LEU A 73 -13.45 16.95 -6.94
N GLY A 74 -13.33 18.12 -6.32
CA GLY A 74 -14.30 18.57 -5.31
C GLY A 74 -14.22 17.83 -3.97
N LEU A 75 -13.10 17.18 -3.68
CA LEU A 75 -12.88 16.41 -2.44
C LEU A 75 -12.29 17.27 -1.30
N GLY A 76 -12.02 18.55 -1.59
CA GLY A 76 -11.27 19.46 -0.73
C GLY A 76 -9.76 19.21 -0.78
N LYS A 77 -8.98 20.06 -0.10
CA LYS A 77 -7.52 19.92 -0.04
C LYS A 77 -7.15 18.66 0.77
N GLY A 78 -6.27 17.82 0.22
CA GLY A 78 -5.82 16.59 0.88
C GLY A 78 -6.92 15.53 1.04
N GLY A 79 -7.90 15.51 0.15
CA GLY A 79 -8.97 14.50 0.10
C GLY A 79 -8.51 13.18 -0.52
N LEU A 80 -7.44 13.18 -1.32
CA LEU A 80 -6.83 11.98 -1.93
C LEU A 80 -5.60 11.50 -1.16
N ARG A 81 -5.45 10.18 -1.08
CA ARG A 81 -4.25 9.47 -0.61
C ARG A 81 -4.08 8.17 -1.39
N MET A 82 -2.92 7.53 -1.30
CA MET A 82 -2.73 6.21 -1.89
C MET A 82 -3.70 5.19 -1.30
N SER A 83 -4.17 4.31 -2.17
CA SER A 83 -4.86 3.10 -1.75
C SER A 83 -3.88 2.13 -1.08
N PRO A 84 -4.33 1.37 -0.08
CA PRO A 84 -3.51 0.35 0.55
C PRO A 84 -3.26 -0.80 -0.44
N GLU A 85 -2.19 -1.56 -0.24
CA GLU A 85 -1.80 -2.64 -1.16
C GLU A 85 -2.86 -3.76 -1.24
N GLU A 86 -3.56 -4.04 -0.15
CA GLU A 86 -4.63 -5.05 -0.12
C GLU A 86 -5.70 -4.74 -1.18
N ALA A 87 -5.97 -3.45 -1.41
CA ALA A 87 -6.91 -3.03 -2.44
C ALA A 87 -6.40 -3.30 -3.87
N LEU A 88 -5.08 -3.44 -4.09
CA LEU A 88 -4.56 -3.85 -5.41
C LEU A 88 -5.01 -5.27 -5.74
N GLN A 89 -4.92 -6.20 -4.79
CA GLN A 89 -5.32 -7.58 -5.00
C GLN A 89 -6.85 -7.73 -5.02
N GLU A 90 -7.56 -7.04 -4.12
CA GLU A 90 -9.02 -7.17 -4.01
C GLU A 90 -9.77 -6.46 -5.14
N ILE A 91 -9.32 -5.27 -5.54
CA ILE A 91 -10.03 -4.41 -6.49
C ILE A 91 -9.45 -4.54 -7.89
N LEU A 92 -8.14 -4.30 -8.03
CA LEU A 92 -7.47 -4.33 -9.34
C LEU A 92 -7.05 -5.74 -9.75
N GLN A 93 -7.03 -6.71 -8.83
CA GLN A 93 -6.59 -8.10 -9.06
C GLN A 93 -5.21 -8.19 -9.71
N VAL A 94 -4.31 -7.29 -9.31
CA VAL A 94 -2.90 -7.26 -9.74
C VAL A 94 -1.98 -7.25 -8.52
N PRO A 95 -0.78 -7.84 -8.61
CA PRO A 95 0.21 -7.73 -7.54
C PRO A 95 0.82 -6.32 -7.50
N LEU A 96 1.53 -6.03 -6.41
CA LEU A 96 2.29 -4.80 -6.25
C LEU A 96 3.27 -4.59 -7.43
N GLY A 97 3.28 -3.38 -7.99
CA GLY A 97 4.11 -3.04 -9.16
C GLY A 97 3.49 -3.36 -10.52
N CYS A 98 2.33 -4.02 -10.56
CA CYS A 98 1.58 -4.30 -11.80
C CYS A 98 0.38 -3.35 -12.01
N VAL A 99 0.36 -2.21 -11.32
CA VAL A 99 -0.72 -1.21 -11.45
C VAL A 99 -0.70 -0.66 -12.88
N THR A 100 -1.84 -0.69 -13.54
CA THR A 100 -1.97 -0.38 -14.97
C THR A 100 -3.40 0.01 -15.33
N PRO A 101 -3.64 0.89 -16.32
CA PRO A 101 -4.99 1.20 -16.78
C PRO A 101 -5.77 -0.04 -17.24
N PHE A 102 -5.09 -1.11 -17.66
CA PHE A 102 -5.75 -2.35 -18.07
C PHE A 102 -6.46 -3.07 -16.92
N ALA A 103 -6.07 -2.83 -15.66
CA ALA A 103 -6.65 -3.53 -14.51
C ALA A 103 -8.15 -3.22 -14.29
N VAL A 104 -8.67 -2.18 -14.94
CA VAL A 104 -10.09 -1.83 -14.88
C VAL A 104 -11.01 -2.77 -15.65
N ILE A 105 -10.46 -3.74 -16.38
CA ILE A 105 -11.22 -4.87 -16.95
C ILE A 105 -11.79 -5.80 -15.88
N ASN A 106 -11.15 -5.85 -14.71
CA ASN A 106 -11.59 -6.70 -13.62
C ASN A 106 -12.91 -6.16 -13.05
N GLU A 107 -13.90 -7.04 -12.90
CA GLU A 107 -15.25 -6.68 -12.42
C GLU A 107 -15.22 -5.99 -11.05
N SER A 108 -14.30 -6.40 -10.17
CA SER A 108 -14.05 -5.77 -8.88
C SER A 108 -13.63 -4.30 -8.97
N ALA A 109 -13.09 -3.88 -10.12
CA ALA A 109 -12.71 -2.50 -10.41
C ALA A 109 -13.84 -1.68 -11.09
N CYS A 110 -15.08 -2.16 -11.12
CA CYS A 110 -16.19 -1.48 -11.79
C CYS A 110 -16.42 -0.04 -11.29
N HIS A 111 -16.24 0.20 -10.00
CA HIS A 111 -16.40 1.52 -9.36
C HIS A 111 -15.11 2.37 -9.33
N VAL A 112 -13.99 1.86 -9.87
CA VAL A 112 -12.75 2.65 -9.97
C VAL A 112 -12.90 3.68 -11.07
N SER A 113 -12.74 4.96 -10.72
CA SER A 113 -12.64 6.05 -11.70
C SER A 113 -11.23 6.11 -12.27
N LEU A 114 -11.09 5.86 -13.57
CA LEU A 114 -9.83 5.95 -14.29
C LEU A 114 -9.69 7.35 -14.90
N LEU A 115 -8.64 8.07 -14.53
CA LEU A 115 -8.25 9.34 -15.17
C LEU A 115 -6.95 9.11 -15.95
N LEU A 116 -6.95 9.49 -17.22
CA LEU A 116 -5.80 9.39 -18.10
C LEU A 116 -5.16 10.77 -18.24
N ASP A 117 -3.85 10.82 -18.30
CA ASP A 117 -3.12 12.04 -18.60
C ASP A 117 -3.33 12.45 -20.06
N GLN A 118 -3.73 13.71 -20.26
CA GLN A 118 -3.86 14.30 -21.59
C GLN A 118 -2.55 14.23 -22.39
N GLY A 119 -1.39 14.22 -21.73
CA GLY A 119 -0.08 14.07 -22.35
C GLY A 119 0.07 12.82 -23.22
N PHE A 120 -0.66 11.72 -22.93
CA PHE A 120 -0.66 10.52 -23.76
C PHE A 120 -1.14 10.78 -25.20
N ARG A 121 -2.03 11.76 -25.42
CA ARG A 121 -2.55 12.11 -26.75
C ARG A 121 -1.49 12.72 -27.66
N ALA A 122 -0.44 13.29 -27.08
CA ALA A 122 0.65 13.91 -27.82
C ALA A 122 1.77 12.92 -28.18
N GLN A 123 1.69 11.67 -27.72
CA GLN A 123 2.72 10.66 -27.95
C GLN A 123 2.35 9.76 -29.14
N ASP A 124 3.35 9.40 -29.93
CA ASP A 124 3.18 8.42 -31.02
C ASP A 124 2.80 7.04 -30.49
N CYS A 125 3.41 6.63 -29.37
CA CYS A 125 3.04 5.47 -28.59
C CYS A 125 3.39 5.63 -27.11
N CYS A 126 2.74 4.83 -26.27
CA CYS A 126 2.96 4.78 -24.84
C CYS A 126 3.21 3.33 -24.39
N PHE A 127 4.08 3.17 -23.40
CA PHE A 127 4.46 1.90 -22.80
C PHE A 127 3.66 1.64 -21.52
N PHE A 128 3.04 0.46 -21.45
CA PHE A 128 2.25 0.02 -20.32
C PHE A 128 2.56 -1.42 -19.95
N HIS A 129 2.34 -1.77 -18.70
CA HIS A 129 2.35 -3.16 -18.23
C HIS A 129 0.96 -3.79 -18.45
N PRO A 130 0.84 -4.90 -19.22
CA PRO A 130 -0.43 -5.57 -19.46
C PRO A 130 -0.76 -6.54 -18.32
N LEU A 131 -1.21 -6.00 -17.17
CA LEU A 131 -1.57 -6.76 -15.95
C LEU A 131 -0.41 -7.54 -15.29
N SER A 132 0.77 -7.54 -15.90
CA SER A 132 1.99 -8.19 -15.44
C SER A 132 3.19 -7.28 -15.68
N ASN A 133 4.22 -7.38 -14.83
CA ASN A 133 5.40 -6.52 -14.85
C ASN A 133 6.65 -7.20 -15.46
N ASP A 134 6.51 -8.40 -15.99
CA ASP A 134 7.51 -9.13 -16.79
C ASP A 134 7.40 -8.81 -18.31
N MET A 135 6.57 -7.84 -18.65
CA MET A 135 6.28 -7.48 -20.02
C MET A 135 5.86 -6.02 -20.12
N THR A 136 6.20 -5.40 -21.24
CA THR A 136 5.74 -4.07 -21.61
C THR A 136 5.09 -4.14 -22.99
N ILE A 137 3.94 -3.48 -23.15
CA ILE A 137 3.32 -3.29 -24.45
C ILE A 137 3.40 -1.83 -24.87
N SER A 138 3.63 -1.61 -26.15
CA SER A 138 3.56 -0.31 -26.81
C SER A 138 2.27 -0.22 -27.60
N LEU A 139 1.45 0.80 -27.32
CA LEU A 139 0.24 1.09 -28.08
C LEU A 139 -0.03 2.60 -28.13
N LYS A 140 -0.88 3.01 -29.06
CA LYS A 140 -1.35 4.39 -29.16
C LYS A 140 -2.46 4.63 -28.14
N SER A 141 -2.59 5.86 -27.65
CA SER A 141 -3.68 6.22 -26.74
C SER A 141 -5.08 5.88 -27.32
N GLN A 142 -5.23 5.93 -28.65
CA GLN A 142 -6.46 5.55 -29.34
C GLN A 142 -6.80 4.05 -29.22
N ASP A 143 -5.79 3.19 -29.15
CA ASP A 143 -5.96 1.75 -28.97
C ASP A 143 -6.27 1.42 -27.51
N LEU A 144 -5.72 2.20 -26.55
CA LEU A 144 -6.17 2.17 -25.16
C LEU A 144 -7.66 2.57 -25.06
N ASP A 145 -8.08 3.59 -25.79
CA ASP A 145 -9.50 3.97 -25.82
C ASP A 145 -10.40 2.85 -26.39
N LYS A 146 -9.93 2.11 -27.40
CA LYS A 146 -10.67 0.97 -27.97
C LYS A 146 -10.83 -0.13 -26.92
N PHE A 147 -9.77 -0.44 -26.19
CA PHE A 147 -9.83 -1.35 -25.04
C PHE A 147 -10.85 -0.90 -24.00
N LEU A 148 -10.78 0.35 -23.55
CA LEU A 148 -11.69 0.85 -22.51
C LEU A 148 -13.14 0.79 -22.98
N ARG A 149 -13.42 1.16 -24.23
CA ARG A 149 -14.77 1.06 -24.81
C ARG A 149 -15.25 -0.39 -24.93
N SER A 150 -14.38 -1.35 -25.25
CA SER A 150 -14.79 -2.76 -25.39
C SER A 150 -15.25 -3.36 -24.05
N ILE A 151 -14.79 -2.81 -22.93
CA ILE A 151 -15.21 -3.19 -21.57
C ILE A 151 -16.26 -2.24 -20.98
N GLY A 152 -16.85 -1.36 -21.80
CA GLY A 152 -17.89 -0.42 -21.38
C GLY A 152 -17.42 0.73 -20.48
N LYS A 153 -16.11 1.05 -20.50
CA LYS A 153 -15.55 2.17 -19.76
C LYS A 153 -15.20 3.34 -20.69
N GLU A 154 -15.56 4.54 -20.25
CA GLU A 154 -15.09 5.79 -20.81
C GLU A 154 -14.24 6.51 -19.76
N SER A 155 -13.03 6.90 -20.13
CA SER A 155 -12.09 7.55 -19.21
C SER A 155 -11.66 8.90 -19.76
N PRO A 156 -11.74 9.99 -18.97
CA PRO A 156 -11.33 11.30 -19.42
C PRO A 156 -9.81 11.39 -19.55
N TYR A 157 -9.37 12.18 -20.52
CA TYR A 157 -8.02 12.69 -20.59
C TYR A 157 -7.99 14.05 -19.88
N VAL A 158 -7.13 14.18 -18.89
CA VAL A 158 -7.05 15.31 -17.97
C VAL A 158 -5.65 15.90 -18.05
N ASP A 159 -5.53 17.22 -18.21
CA ASP A 159 -4.27 17.91 -17.94
C ASP A 159 -3.98 17.81 -16.44
N LEU A 160 -3.09 16.91 -16.05
CA LEU A 160 -2.78 16.63 -14.63
C LEU A 160 -1.85 17.66 -13.99
N GLU A 161 -1.17 18.50 -14.78
CA GLU A 161 -0.30 19.56 -14.29
C GLU A 161 -1.04 20.90 -14.15
N ALA A 162 -2.22 21.03 -14.76
CA ALA A 162 -3.07 22.21 -14.59
C ALA A 162 -3.50 22.42 -13.13
N ASN A 163 -3.35 23.67 -12.70
CA ASN A 163 -3.80 24.17 -11.40
C ASN A 163 -4.84 25.30 -11.60
N PRO A 164 -6.05 24.97 -12.09
CA PRO A 164 -7.10 25.96 -12.25
C PRO A 164 -7.61 26.43 -10.87
N PRO A 165 -8.00 27.70 -10.74
CA PRO A 165 -8.68 28.17 -9.54
C PRO A 165 -10.02 27.44 -9.35
N VAL A 166 -10.28 27.01 -8.12
CA VAL A 166 -11.53 26.33 -7.70
C VAL A 166 -12.12 27.09 -6.52
N GLY A 167 -13.39 27.50 -6.63
CA GLY A 167 -14.06 28.33 -5.65
C GLY A 167 -15.56 28.43 -5.89
N LYS A 168 -16.22 29.37 -5.19
CA LYS A 168 -17.69 29.54 -5.26
C LYS A 168 -18.19 29.82 -6.69
N ASP A 169 -17.43 30.60 -7.45
CA ASP A 169 -17.78 31.01 -8.82
C ASP A 169 -17.15 30.12 -9.90
N GLN A 170 -16.27 29.18 -9.50
CA GLN A 170 -15.55 28.27 -10.38
C GLN A 170 -15.60 26.87 -9.77
N PRO A 171 -16.65 26.09 -10.08
CA PRO A 171 -16.82 24.77 -9.50
C PRO A 171 -15.66 23.84 -9.93
N PRO A 172 -15.37 22.80 -9.15
CA PRO A 172 -14.32 21.84 -9.49
C PRO A 172 -14.59 21.18 -10.86
N ASP A 173 -13.62 21.27 -11.76
CA ASP A 173 -13.75 20.87 -13.17
C ASP A 173 -13.79 19.35 -13.37
N LEU A 174 -13.34 18.58 -12.38
CA LEU A 174 -13.32 17.11 -12.41
C LEU A 174 -14.39 16.48 -11.51
N ALA A 175 -15.31 17.27 -10.93
CA ALA A 175 -16.30 16.77 -9.97
C ALA A 175 -17.19 15.63 -10.52
N SER A 176 -17.46 15.62 -11.82
CA SER A 176 -18.24 14.58 -12.50
C SER A 176 -17.55 13.21 -12.54
N PHE A 177 -16.23 13.15 -12.36
CA PHE A 177 -15.45 11.91 -12.39
C PHE A 177 -15.27 11.25 -11.02
N VAL A 178 -15.91 11.81 -10.00
CA VAL A 178 -15.96 11.22 -8.67
C VAL A 178 -16.90 10.01 -8.69
N PRO A 179 -16.44 8.79 -8.33
CA PRO A 179 -17.31 7.61 -8.29
C PRO A 179 -18.52 7.80 -7.39
N SER A 180 -19.67 7.26 -7.81
CA SER A 180 -20.88 7.21 -6.97
C SER A 180 -20.85 6.07 -5.94
N GLY A 181 -20.09 5.00 -6.22
CA GLY A 181 -19.98 3.81 -5.36
C GLY A 181 -18.77 3.87 -4.42
N SER A 182 -18.93 3.35 -3.20
CA SER A 182 -17.83 3.06 -2.27
C SER A 182 -17.68 1.54 -2.18
N THR A 183 -16.52 1.01 -2.57
CA THR A 183 -16.16 -0.38 -2.30
C THR A 183 -15.73 -0.49 -0.85
N VAL A 184 -16.53 -1.18 -0.02
CA VAL A 184 -16.11 -1.53 1.33
C VAL A 184 -15.12 -2.68 1.20
N LEU A 185 -13.84 -2.41 1.46
CA LEU A 185 -12.84 -3.46 1.66
C LEU A 185 -13.25 -4.24 2.91
N PRO A 186 -13.31 -5.59 2.89
CA PRO A 186 -13.53 -6.36 4.10
C PRO A 186 -12.45 -6.05 5.14
N ASP A 187 -12.86 -5.79 6.38
CA ASP A 187 -11.91 -5.59 7.48
C ASP A 187 -11.14 -6.91 7.72
N PRO A 188 -9.79 -6.91 7.85
CA PRO A 188 -9.01 -8.13 8.04
C PRO A 188 -9.20 -8.81 9.42
N SER A 189 -10.23 -8.44 10.19
CA SER A 189 -10.48 -8.93 11.55
C SER A 189 -11.66 -9.89 11.72
N GLU A 190 -12.28 -10.39 10.65
CA GLU A 190 -13.27 -11.46 10.77
C GLU A 190 -13.01 -12.61 9.80
N THR A 191 -12.13 -13.53 10.20
CA THR A 191 -12.19 -14.91 9.73
C THR A 191 -12.38 -15.85 10.91
N ALA A 192 -13.45 -16.65 10.81
CA ALA A 192 -13.74 -17.90 11.50
C ALA A 192 -14.32 -17.82 12.93
N SER A 193 -15.64 -17.68 12.99
CA SER A 193 -16.54 -18.45 13.87
C SER A 193 -17.89 -18.45 13.13
N SER A 194 -18.61 -19.52 12.84
CA SER A 194 -18.65 -20.92 13.30
C SER A 194 -19.68 -21.59 12.39
N ASN A 195 -19.47 -22.85 11.98
CA ASN A 195 -20.53 -23.88 11.88
C ASN A 195 -19.97 -25.13 11.19
N LEU A 196 -19.70 -26.16 11.98
CA LEU A 196 -20.08 -27.54 11.66
C LEU A 196 -20.01 -28.39 12.93
N GLN A 197 -21.15 -29.00 13.24
CA GLN A 197 -21.40 -29.83 14.40
C GLN A 197 -20.72 -31.20 14.30
N SER A 198 -20.28 -31.64 15.47
CA SER A 198 -20.00 -33.00 15.97
C SER A 198 -20.35 -34.21 15.09
N SER A 199 -19.39 -35.14 15.02
CA SER A 199 -19.63 -36.54 15.38
C SER A 199 -18.35 -37.20 15.91
N THR A 200 -18.54 -37.95 17.00
CA THR A 200 -17.59 -38.61 17.89
C THR A 200 -17.05 -39.92 17.31
N ASN A 201 -15.80 -40.30 17.62
CA ASN A 201 -15.47 -41.55 18.33
C ASN A 201 -13.94 -41.84 18.43
N HIS A 202 -13.51 -42.15 19.67
CA HIS A 202 -12.48 -43.10 20.15
C HIS A 202 -11.06 -43.07 19.50
N THR A 203 -9.92 -43.14 20.22
CA THR A 203 -9.56 -43.99 21.37
C THR A 203 -8.24 -43.49 22.00
N PHE A 204 -8.12 -43.66 23.33
CA PHE A 204 -6.91 -43.66 24.16
C PHE A 204 -5.70 -44.39 23.54
N VAL A 205 -4.46 -43.93 23.80
CA VAL A 205 -3.37 -44.71 24.44
C VAL A 205 -2.32 -43.77 25.05
N ASP A 206 -2.02 -44.00 26.33
CA ASP A 206 -0.94 -43.42 27.15
C ASP A 206 0.48 -43.68 26.60
N ASN A 207 1.45 -42.80 26.92
CA ASN A 207 2.71 -43.28 27.51
C ASN A 207 3.52 -42.17 28.20
N LYS A 208 4.01 -42.54 29.39
CA LYS A 208 4.84 -41.77 30.33
C LYS A 208 6.31 -41.63 29.86
N SER A 209 6.90 -40.57 30.38
CA SER A 209 8.29 -40.08 30.48
C SER A 209 9.34 -41.14 30.90
N PRO A 210 10.69 -40.88 30.89
CA PRO A 210 11.32 -39.92 31.82
C PRO A 210 12.61 -39.17 31.38
N LEU A 211 12.73 -37.94 31.91
CA LEU A 211 13.84 -37.36 32.69
C LEU A 211 15.30 -37.79 32.43
N VAL A 212 16.19 -36.81 32.13
CA VAL A 212 17.57 -36.75 32.68
C VAL A 212 17.94 -35.30 32.99
N ALA A 213 18.46 -35.11 34.20
CA ALA A 213 18.87 -33.85 34.81
C ALA A 213 20.31 -33.43 34.45
N ALA A 214 20.59 -32.12 34.42
CA ALA A 214 21.94 -31.58 34.60
C ALA A 214 21.95 -30.15 35.18
N LYS A 215 22.06 -30.12 36.51
CA LYS A 215 22.97 -29.33 37.37
C LYS A 215 23.35 -27.86 37.01
N VAL A 216 22.91 -27.01 37.93
CA VAL A 216 23.33 -25.67 38.37
C VAL A 216 24.84 -25.35 38.32
N ALA A 217 25.17 -24.12 37.92
CA ALA A 217 26.32 -23.35 38.41
C ALA A 217 25.92 -21.89 38.71
N LYS A 218 26.26 -21.40 39.91
CA LYS A 218 26.10 -20.03 40.42
C LYS A 218 27.42 -19.27 40.30
N THR A 219 27.36 -17.98 39.96
CA THR A 219 28.30 -16.91 40.36
C THR A 219 27.58 -15.56 40.15
N SER A 220 27.04 -14.93 41.21
CA SER A 220 27.68 -13.89 42.05
C SER A 220 27.49 -12.45 41.54
N SER A 221 26.48 -11.79 42.11
CA SER A 221 26.43 -10.39 42.57
C SER A 221 27.35 -9.32 41.95
N ASN A 222 26.75 -8.22 41.46
CA ASN A 222 26.81 -6.96 42.21
C ASN A 222 25.76 -5.94 41.73
N SER A 223 25.03 -5.39 42.70
CA SER A 223 24.00 -4.38 42.56
C SER A 223 24.62 -2.98 42.69
N GLN A 224 24.22 -2.03 41.84
CA GLN A 224 24.27 -0.60 42.19
C GLN A 224 22.94 0.07 41.84
N LYS A 225 22.32 0.61 42.89
CA LYS A 225 21.09 1.39 42.95
C LYS A 225 21.35 2.81 42.43
N VAL A 226 20.45 3.34 41.60
CA VAL A 226 20.28 4.80 41.44
C VAL A 226 18.77 5.10 41.46
N ASP A 227 18.36 5.88 42.46
CA ASP A 227 16.99 6.35 42.69
C ASP A 227 16.61 7.45 41.69
N ILE A 228 15.44 7.34 41.03
CA ILE A 228 14.80 8.47 40.33
C ILE A 228 13.29 8.50 40.66
N LYS A 229 12.85 9.69 41.08
CA LYS A 229 11.51 10.07 41.54
C LYS A 229 10.63 10.47 40.34
N PRO A 230 9.32 10.14 40.26
CA PRO A 230 8.53 10.46 39.07
C PRO A 230 7.90 11.85 39.14
N SER A 231 7.97 12.61 38.04
CA SER A 231 7.21 13.85 37.84
C SER A 231 6.36 13.79 36.56
N LYS A 232 5.05 13.86 36.77
CA LYS A 232 3.91 14.37 35.98
C LYS A 232 3.90 14.23 34.45
N ALA A 233 2.75 13.69 34.00
CA ALA A 233 2.30 13.48 32.63
C ALA A 233 2.37 14.71 31.72
N VAL A 234 2.84 14.48 30.48
CA VAL A 234 2.62 15.34 29.32
C VAL A 234 2.34 14.42 28.11
N ASN A 235 1.21 14.64 27.44
CA ASN A 235 0.86 13.99 26.17
C ASN A 235 1.81 14.47 25.05
N PRO A 236 2.39 13.59 24.22
CA PRO A 236 3.09 14.04 23.02
C PRO A 236 2.18 13.98 21.78
N SER A 237 1.99 15.15 21.19
CA SER A 237 1.50 15.34 19.82
C SER A 237 2.52 14.85 18.80
N ILE A 238 2.03 14.19 17.74
CA ILE A 238 2.82 13.52 16.69
C ILE A 238 3.50 14.55 15.78
N SER A 239 4.84 14.56 15.76
CA SER A 239 5.67 15.31 14.82
C SER A 239 6.01 14.48 13.58
N SER A 240 6.13 15.16 12.44
CA SER A 240 6.52 14.63 11.12
C SER A 240 7.82 13.82 11.15
N PHE A 241 7.82 12.63 10.54
CA PHE A 241 8.98 11.74 10.51
C PHE A 241 9.93 12.02 9.34
N SER A 242 11.22 12.16 9.68
CA SER A 242 12.38 12.07 8.78
C SER A 242 13.00 10.67 8.91
N SER A 243 13.48 10.12 7.80
CA SER A 243 14.14 8.82 7.73
C SER A 243 15.39 8.76 8.63
N GLY A 244 15.29 8.05 9.75
CA GLY A 244 16.42 7.82 10.67
C GLY A 244 16.09 7.68 12.16
N GLN A 245 14.85 7.96 12.59
CA GLN A 245 14.44 7.94 14.00
C GLN A 245 13.61 6.73 14.52
N PRO A 246 13.30 5.64 13.78
CA PRO A 246 12.22 4.73 14.19
C PRO A 246 12.59 3.65 15.21
N LEU A 247 13.85 3.21 15.30
CA LEU A 247 14.18 2.01 16.08
C LEU A 247 14.29 2.29 17.58
N ASP A 248 14.93 3.40 17.94
CA ASP A 248 15.13 3.78 19.34
C ASP A 248 13.79 4.09 20.04
N GLU A 249 12.83 4.68 19.32
CA GLU A 249 11.48 4.94 19.84
C GLU A 249 10.71 3.65 20.13
N ILE A 250 10.85 2.63 19.28
CA ILE A 250 10.26 1.30 19.50
C ILE A 250 10.87 0.64 20.74
N VAL A 251 12.19 0.74 20.89
CA VAL A 251 12.92 0.17 22.03
C VAL A 251 12.49 0.85 23.34
N GLU A 252 12.38 2.18 23.36
CA GLU A 252 11.92 2.95 24.52
C GLU A 252 10.46 2.63 24.89
N LYS A 253 9.58 2.48 23.89
CA LYS A 253 8.20 2.03 24.13
C LYS A 253 8.16 0.63 24.71
N ALA A 254 8.95 -0.31 24.19
CA ALA A 254 9.03 -1.67 24.72
C ALA A 254 9.54 -1.68 26.17
N ALA A 255 10.58 -0.92 26.46
CA ALA A 255 11.13 -0.78 27.81
C ALA A 255 10.08 -0.20 28.79
N THR A 256 9.37 0.85 28.37
CA THR A 256 8.30 1.46 29.16
C THR A 256 7.17 0.46 29.44
N LEU A 257 6.77 -0.32 28.43
CA LEU A 257 5.71 -1.32 28.57
C LEU A 257 6.11 -2.41 29.56
N VAL A 258 7.34 -2.94 29.45
CA VAL A 258 7.91 -3.92 30.38
C VAL A 258 7.89 -3.39 31.81
N LEU A 259 8.36 -2.15 32.02
CA LEU A 259 8.39 -1.53 33.34
C LEU A 259 6.99 -1.30 33.92
N SER A 260 5.99 -1.02 33.08
CA SER A 260 4.61 -0.85 33.51
C SER A 260 3.91 -2.15 33.92
N GLU A 261 4.32 -3.28 33.33
CA GLU A 261 3.76 -4.61 33.62
C GLU A 261 4.46 -5.31 34.80
N ILE A 262 5.71 -4.95 35.08
CA ILE A 262 6.48 -5.50 36.21
C ILE A 262 6.32 -4.58 37.43
N THR A 263 5.20 -4.73 38.13
CA THR A 263 4.91 -4.04 39.38
C THR A 263 4.92 -5.02 40.55
N LYS A 264 5.04 -4.52 41.79
CA LYS A 264 4.94 -5.38 42.98
C LYS A 264 3.63 -6.18 43.01
N ASP A 265 2.54 -5.57 42.59
CA ASP A 265 1.22 -6.19 42.64
C ASP A 265 1.10 -7.30 41.59
N THR A 266 1.56 -7.05 40.36
CA THR A 266 1.58 -8.08 39.29
C THR A 266 2.57 -9.21 39.59
N ILE A 267 3.71 -8.92 40.22
CA ILE A 267 4.64 -9.95 40.71
C ILE A 267 3.97 -10.84 41.75
N ASN A 268 3.29 -10.25 42.73
CA ASN A 268 2.60 -11.01 43.78
C ASN A 268 1.40 -11.80 43.24
N GLN A 269 0.71 -11.27 42.23
CA GLN A 269 -0.47 -11.89 41.63
C GLN A 269 -0.12 -13.04 40.67
N HIS A 270 0.92 -12.89 39.84
CA HIS A 270 1.21 -13.83 38.76
C HIS A 270 2.43 -14.73 39.04
N GLY A 271 3.31 -14.35 39.98
CA GLY A 271 4.45 -15.17 40.41
C GLY A 271 5.28 -15.69 39.24
N GLU A 272 5.38 -17.02 39.10
CA GLU A 272 6.12 -17.68 38.03
C GLU A 272 5.55 -17.42 36.62
N GLN A 273 4.27 -17.06 36.52
CA GLN A 273 3.59 -16.78 35.23
C GLN A 273 3.77 -15.34 34.75
N LEU A 274 4.44 -14.48 35.53
CA LEU A 274 4.63 -13.07 35.18
C LEU A 274 5.31 -12.89 33.81
N GLY A 275 6.27 -13.76 33.47
CA GLY A 275 6.95 -13.71 32.18
C GLY A 275 6.00 -13.89 30.99
N LEU A 276 4.98 -14.75 31.12
CA LEU A 276 3.97 -14.93 30.07
C LEU A 276 3.06 -13.70 29.95
N VAL A 277 2.61 -13.14 31.09
CA VAL A 277 1.76 -11.94 31.11
C VAL A 277 2.45 -10.75 30.44
N VAL A 278 3.72 -10.51 30.80
CA VAL A 278 4.53 -9.43 30.20
C VAL A 278 4.74 -9.69 28.71
N SER A 279 5.08 -10.91 28.31
CA SER A 279 5.24 -11.31 26.91
C SER A 279 3.96 -11.07 26.09
N ASP A 280 2.79 -11.44 26.63
CA ASP A 280 1.51 -11.28 25.95
C ASP A 280 1.11 -9.81 25.82
N SER A 281 1.34 -9.00 26.86
CA SER A 281 1.16 -7.54 26.78
C SER A 281 2.06 -6.92 25.72
N ILE A 282 3.36 -7.24 25.70
CA ILE A 282 4.28 -6.76 24.65
C ILE A 282 3.79 -7.18 23.27
N ARG A 283 3.44 -8.45 23.08
CA ARG A 283 2.96 -8.95 21.79
C ARG A 283 1.69 -8.23 21.33
N LYS A 284 0.77 -7.95 22.23
CA LYS A 284 -0.50 -7.27 21.92
C LYS A 284 -0.28 -5.80 21.56
N TYR A 285 0.46 -5.07 22.40
CA TYR A 285 0.60 -3.61 22.27
C TYR A 285 1.69 -3.22 21.25
N LEU A 286 2.89 -3.81 21.33
CA LEU A 286 3.93 -3.55 20.32
C LEU A 286 3.64 -4.26 18.99
N GLY A 287 3.03 -5.45 19.02
CA GLY A 287 2.78 -6.19 17.78
C GLY A 287 1.81 -5.46 16.85
N SER A 288 0.80 -4.77 17.39
CA SER A 288 -0.13 -3.95 16.59
C SER A 288 0.54 -2.68 16.06
N GLU A 289 1.33 -1.97 16.88
CA GLU A 289 2.10 -0.81 16.43
C GLU A 289 3.13 -1.16 15.36
N LEU A 290 3.88 -2.26 15.52
CA LEU A 290 4.87 -2.71 14.54
C LEU A 290 4.22 -3.12 13.22
N LYS A 291 3.07 -3.79 13.26
CA LYS A 291 2.28 -4.10 12.06
C LYS A 291 1.84 -2.82 11.35
N HIS A 292 1.30 -1.86 12.10
CA HIS A 292 0.89 -0.57 11.55
C HIS A 292 2.07 0.19 10.94
N LEU A 293 3.22 0.20 11.62
CA LEU A 293 4.44 0.84 11.14
C LEU A 293 4.99 0.14 9.88
N ALA A 294 4.96 -1.19 9.84
CA ALA A 294 5.33 -1.96 8.66
C ALA A 294 4.42 -1.63 7.46
N VAL A 295 3.11 -1.50 7.69
CA VAL A 295 2.16 -1.05 6.66
C VAL A 295 2.49 0.38 6.19
N ILE A 296 2.82 1.29 7.10
CA ILE A 296 3.27 2.65 6.73
C ILE A 296 4.52 2.59 5.86
N TYR A 297 5.58 1.89 6.29
CA TYR A 297 6.82 1.78 5.50
C TYR A 297 6.61 1.11 4.15
N LYS A 298 5.79 0.06 4.10
CA LYS A 298 5.44 -0.62 2.85
C LYS A 298 4.69 0.32 1.89
N ASN A 299 3.74 1.09 2.41
CA ASN A 299 3.03 2.12 1.64
C ASN A 299 3.96 3.28 1.23
N THR A 300 4.91 3.67 2.07
CA THR A 300 5.91 4.69 1.74
C THR A 300 6.83 4.22 0.62
N ALA A 301 7.37 3.00 0.69
CA ALA A 301 8.16 2.40 -0.38
C ALA A 301 7.35 2.26 -1.68
N TYR A 302 6.07 1.89 -1.56
CA TYR A 302 5.13 1.91 -2.69
C TYR A 302 4.98 3.32 -3.29
N THR A 303 5.08 4.40 -2.51
CA THR A 303 5.00 5.78 -3.01
C THR A 303 6.30 6.39 -3.51
N GLU A 304 7.47 5.95 -3.03
CA GLU A 304 8.76 6.58 -3.33
C GLU A 304 9.13 6.48 -4.82
N GLY A 305 8.74 5.39 -5.50
CA GLY A 305 8.86 5.25 -6.96
C GLY A 305 8.07 6.29 -7.78
N PHE A 306 7.21 7.08 -7.13
CA PHE A 306 6.39 8.11 -7.76
C PHE A 306 6.85 9.54 -7.47
N HIS A 307 7.81 9.73 -6.54
CA HIS A 307 8.39 11.05 -6.20
C HIS A 307 9.71 11.33 -6.92
N ALA A 308 10.25 10.36 -7.66
CA ALA A 308 11.45 10.52 -8.50
C ALA A 308 11.17 11.32 -9.79
N GLY A 309 10.62 12.53 -9.64
CA GLY A 309 10.59 13.58 -10.66
C GLY A 309 11.58 14.70 -10.34
N ILE A 310 12.64 14.39 -9.59
CA ILE A 310 13.68 15.33 -9.17
C ILE A 310 15.01 14.73 -9.62
N HIS A 311 15.65 15.39 -10.59
CA HIS A 311 16.95 15.07 -11.19
C HIS A 311 16.97 14.14 -12.42
N TYR A 312 16.25 14.50 -13.48
CA TYR A 312 16.80 14.29 -14.82
C TYR A 312 16.67 15.57 -15.64
N GLN A 313 17.71 16.40 -15.60
CA GLN A 313 17.94 17.37 -16.67
C GLN A 313 18.76 16.67 -17.75
N PRO A 314 18.24 16.51 -18.98
CA PRO A 314 19.10 16.12 -20.09
C PRO A 314 20.11 17.24 -20.30
N LYS A 315 21.40 16.90 -20.27
CA LYS A 315 22.45 17.82 -20.74
C LYS A 315 22.10 18.18 -22.18
N ARG A 316 21.75 19.45 -22.41
CA ARG A 316 21.71 20.03 -23.75
C ARG A 316 23.15 20.02 -24.27
N SER A 317 23.41 19.21 -25.30
CA SER A 317 24.54 19.35 -26.22
C SER A 317 24.13 20.23 -27.39
#